data_AF-A0A2V2Q901-F1
#
_entry.id   AF-A0A2V2Q901-F1
#
_cell.length_a   1.000
_cell.length_b   1.000
_cell.length_c   1.000
_cell.angle_alpha   90.00
_cell.angle_beta   90.00
_cell.angle_gamma   90.00
#
_symmetry.space_group_name_H-M   'P 1'
#
loop_
_entity.id
_entity.type
_entity.pdbx_description
1 polymer ?
#
loop_
_entity_poly.entity_id
_entity_poly.type
_entity_poly.pdbx_seq_one_letter_code
_entity_poly.pdbx_strand_id
1 'polypeptide(L)'
;DALADLTLLEPVVLLPGRARRIQATVGVPDAHGRRPFAFHSQPEDTDEPLVWQQHATGECVTREGAAATPPPGLGDRPLPEARTLDTEAFYGRALANGLDYGPAFRGLRVLTCHDGVHHARVSLPDALDPGGHGLHPALFDAALQVVVAGLMEAGAAPGPLVPFIWSDVELFRAAGRELTVRVSYGSAGDGDLAPATVWLADPAGRPVARIGGLKFQPGRRRGHPFAEHLYRVGFEPVHPRAETPDPAPTLVVGDASLGAGLGADAVPDLDALVTRLEGRTDAPRRLLFALPDSASAQGQDAERSAAETLRTLQVCLGDARLQGTELVWITRDAVASGPDDRVRNWAHAAVWGMVRTARTEQPERVLRLVDLGPGTPDFPLLARVTGTGGEPECVLRGATVHVPRARPTVEETDALVLPDGGGWHLHRREDGRVDVIAAPHDEGAPEP
;
A
#
# COMPACT_ATOMS: atom_id res chain seq x y z
N ASP A 1 30.09 3.78 -25.80
CA ASP A 1 28.63 3.71 -25.59
C ASP A 1 28.21 4.65 -24.48
N ALA A 2 27.02 5.22 -24.60
CA ALA A 2 26.47 6.21 -23.68
C ALA A 2 24.98 5.93 -23.46
N LEU A 3 24.42 6.47 -22.38
CA LEU A 3 22.96 6.54 -22.23
C LEU A 3 22.53 7.92 -22.72
N ALA A 4 21.65 7.95 -23.71
CA ALA A 4 21.01 9.19 -24.15
C ALA A 4 20.08 9.70 -23.04
N ASP A 5 19.28 8.80 -22.49
CA ASP A 5 18.44 9.06 -21.33
C ASP A 5 18.28 7.79 -20.46
N LEU A 6 17.94 8.03 -19.20
CA LEU A 6 17.46 7.02 -18.26
C LEU A 6 16.41 7.70 -17.37
N THR A 7 15.32 6.99 -17.09
CA THR A 7 14.26 7.41 -16.18
C THR A 7 14.04 6.31 -15.14
N LEU A 8 14.09 6.68 -13.86
CA LEU A 8 13.66 5.78 -12.77
C LEU A 8 12.15 5.88 -12.57
N LEU A 9 11.51 4.73 -12.40
CA LEU A 9 10.07 4.62 -12.26
C LEU A 9 9.72 4.23 -10.82
N GLU A 10 9.78 2.95 -10.51
CA GLU A 10 9.50 2.41 -9.19
C GLU A 10 10.79 2.00 -8.46
N PRO A 11 10.92 2.26 -7.15
CA PRO A 11 12.08 1.80 -6.40
C PRO A 11 12.10 0.28 -6.23
N VAL A 12 13.29 -0.30 -6.14
CA VAL A 12 13.48 -1.69 -5.70
C VAL A 12 13.69 -1.69 -4.19
N VAL A 13 12.73 -2.24 -3.44
CA VAL A 13 12.87 -2.39 -1.97
C VAL A 13 13.55 -3.73 -1.66
N LEU A 14 14.70 -3.67 -1.00
CA LEU A 14 15.46 -4.83 -0.55
C LEU A 14 15.13 -5.10 0.92
N LEU A 15 14.62 -6.30 1.20
CA LEU A 15 14.29 -6.73 2.55
C LEU A 15 15.25 -7.86 2.98
N PRO A 16 15.71 -7.89 4.24
CA PRO A 16 16.58 -8.96 4.73
C PRO A 16 15.96 -10.34 4.48
N GLY A 17 16.75 -11.25 3.91
CA GLY A 17 16.34 -12.63 3.65
C GLY A 17 15.34 -12.82 2.51
N ARG A 18 14.95 -11.77 1.77
CA ARG A 18 14.09 -11.88 0.59
C ARG A 18 14.89 -11.67 -0.69
N ALA A 19 14.97 -12.70 -1.51
CA ALA A 19 15.67 -12.62 -2.79
C ALA A 19 14.77 -12.00 -3.88
N ARG A 20 15.41 -11.33 -4.85
CA ARG A 20 14.74 -10.76 -6.03
C ARG A 20 15.51 -11.16 -7.28
N ARG A 21 14.77 -11.53 -8.32
CA ARG A 21 15.29 -11.69 -9.67
C ARG A 21 15.30 -10.34 -10.36
N ILE A 22 16.41 -10.02 -11.02
CA ILE A 22 16.56 -8.80 -11.82
C ILE A 22 16.67 -9.21 -13.28
N GLN A 23 15.91 -8.55 -14.14
CA GLN A 23 15.99 -8.69 -15.58
C GLN A 23 16.37 -7.35 -16.19
N ALA A 24 17.35 -7.36 -17.09
CA ALA A 24 17.66 -6.24 -17.96
C ALA A 24 17.34 -6.63 -19.40
N THR A 25 16.59 -5.78 -20.09
CA THR A 25 16.23 -5.96 -21.50
C THR A 25 16.87 -4.87 -22.34
N VAL A 26 17.37 -5.21 -23.52
CA VAL A 26 17.89 -4.26 -24.50
C VAL A 26 17.27 -4.59 -25.85
N GLY A 27 16.58 -3.61 -26.43
CA GLY A 27 15.89 -3.73 -27.69
C GLY A 27 16.80 -3.64 -28.92
N VAL A 28 16.18 -3.84 -30.07
CA VAL A 28 16.80 -3.59 -31.38
C VAL A 28 17.06 -2.09 -31.57
N PRO A 29 18.09 -1.70 -32.35
CA PRO A 29 18.36 -0.30 -32.61
C PRO A 29 17.29 0.30 -33.54
N ASP A 30 16.94 1.55 -33.33
CA ASP A 30 16.10 2.34 -34.23
C ASP A 30 16.88 2.86 -35.47
N ALA A 31 16.23 3.68 -36.30
CA ALA A 31 16.85 4.28 -37.48
C ALA A 31 18.03 5.22 -37.17
N HIS A 32 18.18 5.64 -35.91
CA HIS A 32 19.25 6.50 -35.41
C HIS A 32 20.27 5.73 -34.56
N GLY A 33 20.19 4.39 -34.51
CA GLY A 33 21.09 3.55 -33.72
C GLY A 33 20.79 3.52 -32.21
N ARG A 34 19.68 4.10 -31.76
CA ARG A 34 19.23 4.14 -30.36
C ARG A 34 18.60 2.81 -29.99
N ARG A 35 18.98 2.24 -28.84
CA ARG A 35 18.45 0.98 -28.33
C ARG A 35 17.69 1.22 -27.04
N PRO A 36 16.38 0.96 -26.97
CA PRO A 36 15.66 1.06 -25.72
C PRO A 36 16.15 -0.02 -24.76
N PHE A 37 16.22 0.27 -23.47
CA PHE A 37 16.48 -0.70 -22.43
C PHE A 37 15.52 -0.52 -21.26
N ALA A 38 15.29 -1.59 -20.50
CA ALA A 38 14.51 -1.54 -19.28
C ALA A 38 15.04 -2.53 -18.24
N PHE A 39 14.87 -2.17 -16.97
CA PHE A 39 15.18 -3.02 -15.82
C PHE A 39 13.91 -3.37 -15.07
N HIS A 40 13.75 -4.66 -14.77
CA HIS A 40 12.61 -5.21 -14.05
C HIS A 40 13.05 -6.05 -12.87
N SER A 41 12.20 -6.16 -11.85
CA SER A 41 12.38 -7.14 -10.78
C SER A 41 11.12 -7.94 -10.48
N GLN A 42 11.34 -9.12 -9.92
CA GLN A 42 10.30 -10.00 -9.38
C GLN A 42 10.82 -10.62 -8.07
N PRO A 43 10.02 -10.71 -7.00
CA PRO A 43 10.41 -11.47 -5.81
C PRO A 43 10.64 -12.96 -6.17
N GLU A 44 11.60 -13.60 -5.52
CA GLU A 44 11.92 -15.01 -5.79
C GLU A 44 11.04 -15.99 -5.00
N ASP A 45 10.61 -15.61 -3.80
CA ASP A 45 9.92 -16.48 -2.83
C ASP A 45 8.39 -16.46 -2.96
N THR A 46 7.84 -16.62 -4.18
CA THR A 46 6.38 -16.55 -4.38
C THR A 46 5.87 -17.62 -5.34
N ASP A 47 4.89 -18.40 -4.88
CA ASP A 47 4.22 -19.45 -5.67
C ASP A 47 3.16 -18.88 -6.64
N GLU A 48 2.84 -17.58 -6.56
CA GLU A 48 1.93 -16.91 -7.47
C GLU A 48 2.69 -16.31 -8.67
N PRO A 49 2.08 -16.27 -9.88
CA PRO A 49 2.66 -15.60 -11.03
C PRO A 49 2.58 -14.08 -10.85
N LEU A 50 3.51 -13.51 -10.06
CA LEU A 50 3.64 -12.06 -9.93
C LEU A 50 4.09 -11.43 -11.25
N VAL A 51 3.53 -10.26 -11.56
CA VAL A 51 3.92 -9.44 -12.71
C VAL A 51 5.30 -8.84 -12.45
N TRP A 52 6.22 -8.91 -13.42
CA TRP A 52 7.50 -8.21 -13.38
C TRP A 52 7.27 -6.71 -13.23
N GLN A 53 7.86 -6.10 -12.20
CA GLN A 53 7.76 -4.66 -11.96
C GLN A 53 8.92 -3.95 -12.66
N GLN A 54 8.61 -2.91 -13.44
CA GLN A 54 9.62 -2.10 -14.11
C GLN A 54 10.15 -0.99 -13.19
N HIS A 55 11.48 -0.87 -13.10
CA HIS A 55 12.15 0.08 -12.19
C HIS A 55 12.90 1.18 -12.93
N ALA A 56 13.42 0.90 -14.12
CA ALA A 56 14.11 1.87 -14.94
C ALA A 56 13.87 1.61 -16.42
N THR A 57 13.90 2.66 -17.23
CA THR A 57 13.85 2.59 -18.69
C THR A 57 14.70 3.70 -19.29
N GLY A 58 15.18 3.53 -20.51
CA GLY A 58 15.89 4.59 -21.22
C GLY A 58 16.41 4.13 -22.58
N GLU A 59 17.30 4.93 -23.15
CA GLU A 59 17.91 4.66 -24.46
C GLU A 59 19.44 4.64 -24.38
N CYS A 60 20.04 3.57 -24.90
CA CYS A 60 21.47 3.46 -25.13
C CYS A 60 21.82 3.92 -26.55
N VAL A 61 22.94 4.62 -26.70
CA VAL A 61 23.47 5.06 -27.99
C VAL A 61 24.96 4.76 -28.13
N THR A 62 25.37 4.42 -29.34
CA THR A 62 26.79 4.44 -29.70
C THR A 62 27.13 5.83 -30.20
N ARG A 63 27.94 6.57 -29.42
CA ARG A 63 28.32 7.94 -29.77
C ARG A 63 29.47 7.92 -30.78
N GLU A 64 29.19 8.33 -32.02
CA GLU A 64 30.20 8.61 -33.03
C GLU A 64 30.56 10.11 -32.97
N GLY A 65 31.69 10.45 -32.35
CA GLY A 65 32.12 11.85 -32.20
C GLY A 65 33.14 12.08 -31.09
N ALA A 66 33.67 13.30 -31.00
CA ALA A 66 34.58 13.68 -29.93
C ALA A 66 33.83 13.72 -28.58
N ALA A 67 34.43 13.11 -27.55
CA ALA A 67 33.91 13.17 -26.18
C ALA A 67 33.77 14.64 -25.75
N ALA A 68 32.77 14.92 -24.90
CA ALA A 68 32.58 16.27 -24.41
C ALA A 68 33.83 16.76 -23.67
N THR A 69 34.18 18.03 -23.86
CA THR A 69 35.38 18.62 -23.25
C THR A 69 35.22 18.68 -21.74
N PRO A 70 36.13 18.07 -20.95
CA PRO A 70 36.07 18.17 -19.50
C PRO A 70 36.33 19.60 -19.03
N PRO A 71 35.62 20.09 -17.99
CA PRO A 71 35.90 21.39 -17.41
C PRO A 71 37.29 21.38 -16.76
N PRO A 72 37.95 22.55 -16.65
CA PRO A 72 39.20 22.66 -15.91
C PRO A 72 38.95 22.38 -14.41
N GLY A 73 39.99 21.94 -13.69
CA GLY A 73 39.94 21.79 -12.24
C GLY A 73 39.18 20.55 -11.74
N LEU A 74 39.15 19.46 -12.52
CA LEU A 74 38.60 18.18 -12.07
C LEU A 74 39.49 17.40 -11.11
N GLY A 75 40.78 17.75 -10.95
CA GLY A 75 41.67 17.06 -10.03
C GLY A 75 41.47 17.47 -8.57
N ASP A 76 42.18 16.81 -7.64
CA ASP A 76 42.05 17.04 -6.19
C ASP A 76 42.76 18.30 -5.66
N ARG A 77 43.02 19.28 -6.55
CA ARG A 77 43.70 20.51 -6.14
C ARG A 77 42.70 21.42 -5.42
N PRO A 78 43.04 21.95 -4.24
CA PRO A 78 42.18 22.91 -3.55
C PRO A 78 41.79 24.06 -4.47
N LEU A 79 40.50 24.38 -4.51
CA LEU A 79 40.01 25.57 -5.19
C LEU A 79 40.20 26.77 -4.26
N PRO A 80 40.96 27.79 -4.67
CA PRO A 80 41.05 29.04 -3.92
C PRO A 80 39.64 29.59 -3.64
N GLU A 81 39.44 30.14 -2.44
CA GLU A 81 38.21 30.85 -2.05
C GLU A 81 36.92 29.98 -2.00
N ALA A 82 37.03 28.66 -2.15
CA ALA A 82 35.88 27.78 -1.99
C ALA A 82 35.45 27.67 -0.52
N ARG A 83 34.14 27.81 -0.26
CA ARG A 83 33.54 27.62 1.07
C ARG A 83 33.42 26.13 1.36
N THR A 84 33.98 25.68 2.47
CA THR A 84 33.78 24.30 2.96
C THR A 84 32.37 24.13 3.52
N LEU A 85 31.71 23.06 3.11
CA LEU A 85 30.44 22.61 3.66
C LEU A 85 30.70 21.47 4.64
N ASP A 86 30.03 21.51 5.78
CA ASP A 86 30.13 20.46 6.79
C ASP A 86 29.41 19.18 6.33
N THR A 87 30.17 18.11 6.14
CA THR A 87 29.68 16.80 5.69
C THR A 87 28.84 16.09 6.74
N GLU A 88 29.15 16.24 8.03
CA GLU A 88 28.36 15.64 9.11
C GLU A 88 27.03 16.37 9.26
N ALA A 89 27.06 17.71 9.18
CA ALA A 89 25.83 18.50 9.14
C ALA A 89 24.96 18.15 7.93
N PHE A 90 25.56 17.86 6.76
CA PHE A 90 24.85 17.34 5.60
C PHE A 90 24.16 16.00 5.89
N TYR A 91 24.87 15.01 6.44
CA TYR A 91 24.26 13.71 6.76
C TYR A 91 23.15 13.82 7.82
N GLY A 92 23.31 14.70 8.82
CA GLY A 92 22.25 15.00 9.79
C GLY A 92 20.99 15.60 9.15
N ARG A 93 21.16 16.53 8.20
CA ARG A 93 20.03 17.09 7.42
C ARG A 93 19.41 16.05 6.49
N ALA A 94 20.21 15.18 5.89
CA ALA A 94 19.69 14.12 5.04
C ALA A 94 18.80 13.15 5.84
N LEU A 95 19.25 12.76 7.04
CA LEU A 95 18.48 11.94 7.97
C LEU A 95 17.16 12.61 8.37
N ALA A 96 17.19 13.89 8.74
CA ALA A 96 15.98 14.66 9.07
C ALA A 96 14.97 14.69 7.89
N ASN A 97 15.49 14.72 6.66
CA ASN A 97 14.68 14.66 5.45
C ASN A 97 14.24 13.22 5.07
N GLY A 98 14.63 12.19 5.83
CA GLY A 98 14.22 10.80 5.61
C GLY A 98 15.19 9.96 4.77
N LEU A 99 16.42 10.43 4.55
CA LEU A 99 17.49 9.68 3.90
C LEU A 99 18.54 9.26 4.94
N ASP A 100 18.40 8.04 5.46
CA ASP A 100 19.37 7.45 6.38
C ASP A 100 20.49 6.73 5.61
N TYR A 101 21.59 7.46 5.36
CA TYR A 101 22.78 6.87 4.75
C TYR A 101 23.55 6.05 5.78
N GLY A 102 23.59 4.73 5.58
CA GLY A 102 24.43 3.83 6.38
C GLY A 102 25.94 3.98 6.09
N PRO A 103 26.82 3.32 6.88
CA PRO A 103 28.27 3.49 6.80
C PRO A 103 28.88 3.24 5.42
N ALA A 104 28.29 2.31 4.64
CA ALA A 104 28.70 2.02 3.27
C ALA A 104 28.52 3.20 2.30
N PHE A 105 27.53 4.06 2.55
CA PHE A 105 27.13 5.17 1.67
C PHE A 105 27.62 6.54 2.18
N ARG A 106 28.28 6.61 3.34
CA ARG A 106 28.87 7.85 3.86
C ARG A 106 30.28 8.11 3.29
N GLY A 107 30.34 8.24 1.96
CA GLY A 107 31.59 8.34 1.20
C GLY A 107 32.16 9.75 1.03
N LEU A 108 31.44 10.81 1.43
CA LEU A 108 31.90 12.20 1.31
C LEU A 108 33.07 12.47 2.28
N ARG A 109 34.18 12.97 1.75
CA ARG A 109 35.38 13.34 2.53
C ARG A 109 35.60 14.84 2.62
N VAL A 110 35.39 15.51 1.50
CA VAL A 110 35.48 16.97 1.38
C VAL A 110 34.32 17.40 0.52
N LEU A 111 33.67 18.48 0.92
CA LEU A 111 32.62 19.13 0.16
C LEU A 111 32.84 20.64 0.21
N THR A 112 32.94 21.27 -0.96
CA THR A 112 33.16 22.71 -1.08
C THR A 112 32.24 23.30 -2.15
N CYS A 113 31.99 24.60 -2.03
CA CYS A 113 31.19 25.37 -2.97
C CYS A 113 31.92 26.66 -3.34
N HIS A 114 31.98 26.97 -4.63
CA HIS A 114 32.55 28.20 -5.19
C HIS A 114 31.66 28.65 -6.36
N ASP A 115 31.13 29.87 -6.29
CA ASP A 115 30.24 30.45 -7.32
C ASP A 115 29.10 29.53 -7.79
N GLY A 116 28.45 28.83 -6.84
CA GLY A 116 27.35 27.90 -7.13
C GLY A 116 27.79 26.56 -7.73
N VAL A 117 29.09 26.35 -7.96
CA VAL A 117 29.67 25.07 -8.37
C VAL A 117 30.13 24.30 -7.14
N HIS A 118 29.66 23.06 -7.02
CA HIS A 118 30.00 22.20 -5.89
C HIS A 118 31.10 21.22 -6.29
N HIS A 119 32.08 21.08 -5.42
CA HIS A 119 33.20 20.17 -5.59
C HIS A 119 33.27 19.24 -4.40
N ALA A 120 33.58 17.96 -4.64
CA ALA A 120 33.75 17.00 -3.57
C ALA A 120 34.86 16.00 -3.85
N ARG A 121 35.45 15.50 -2.77
CA ARG A 121 36.22 14.25 -2.79
C ARG A 121 35.37 13.17 -2.14
N VAL A 122 35.17 12.07 -2.86
CA VAL A 122 34.44 10.90 -2.38
C VAL A 122 35.34 9.68 -2.41
N SER A 123 35.20 8.82 -1.40
CA SER A 123 35.97 7.58 -1.31
C SER A 123 35.07 6.41 -0.94
N LEU A 124 35.32 5.26 -1.56
CA LEU A 124 34.70 4.01 -1.20
C LEU A 124 35.25 3.54 0.16
N PRO A 125 34.39 3.18 1.13
CA PRO A 125 34.84 2.58 2.39
C PRO A 125 35.72 1.34 2.20
N ASP A 126 36.71 1.14 3.07
CA ASP A 126 37.70 0.04 2.99
C ASP A 126 37.09 -1.36 3.08
N ALA A 127 35.93 -1.48 3.72
CA ALA A 127 35.19 -2.73 3.80
C ALA A 127 34.57 -3.19 2.46
N LEU A 128 34.53 -2.32 1.44
CA LEU A 128 33.92 -2.61 0.14
C LEU A 128 35.00 -2.80 -0.93
N ASP A 129 34.85 -3.84 -1.74
CA ASP A 129 35.71 -4.14 -2.88
C ASP A 129 35.22 -3.38 -4.13
N PRO A 130 36.06 -2.55 -4.80
CA PRO A 130 35.70 -1.91 -6.05
C PRO A 130 35.59 -2.91 -7.22
N GLY A 131 36.10 -4.12 -7.08
CA GLY A 131 36.11 -5.17 -8.10
C GLY A 131 34.73 -5.45 -8.71
N GLY A 132 34.73 -5.84 -9.99
CA GLY A 132 33.51 -6.25 -10.71
C GLY A 132 32.59 -5.11 -11.17
N HIS A 133 32.91 -3.85 -10.85
CA HIS A 133 32.10 -2.68 -11.21
C HIS A 133 32.86 -1.71 -12.11
N GLY A 134 32.17 -1.12 -13.09
CA GLY A 134 32.69 0.07 -13.78
C GLY A 134 32.74 1.27 -12.83
N LEU A 135 31.68 1.47 -12.04
CA LEU A 135 31.59 2.43 -10.95
C LEU A 135 30.88 1.74 -9.79
N HIS A 136 31.54 1.63 -8.63
CA HIS A 136 30.93 0.98 -7.48
C HIS A 136 29.69 1.76 -7.01
N PRO A 137 28.51 1.13 -6.81
CA PRO A 137 27.26 1.83 -6.50
C PRO A 137 27.35 2.78 -5.31
N ALA A 138 27.99 2.37 -4.20
CA ALA A 138 28.18 3.24 -3.03
C ALA A 138 29.08 4.47 -3.30
N LEU A 139 30.11 4.31 -4.15
CA LEU A 139 30.97 5.43 -4.55
C LEU A 139 30.25 6.38 -5.51
N PHE A 140 29.44 5.82 -6.41
CA PHE A 140 28.61 6.58 -7.32
C PHE A 140 27.54 7.38 -6.56
N ASP A 141 26.84 6.75 -5.63
CA ASP A 141 25.83 7.40 -4.79
C ASP A 141 26.44 8.54 -3.96
N ALA A 142 27.61 8.33 -3.37
CA ALA A 142 28.35 9.41 -2.69
C ALA A 142 28.63 10.61 -3.60
N ALA A 143 28.84 10.39 -4.90
CA ALA A 143 28.97 11.49 -5.86
C ALA A 143 27.62 12.18 -6.16
N LEU A 144 26.51 11.43 -6.18
CA LEU A 144 25.16 12.00 -6.34
C LEU A 144 24.72 12.80 -5.10
N GLN A 145 25.17 12.42 -3.90
CA GLN A 145 24.94 13.16 -2.65
C GLN A 145 25.45 14.61 -2.73
N VAL A 146 26.46 14.90 -3.55
CA VAL A 146 26.97 16.27 -3.80
C VAL A 146 25.88 17.14 -4.46
N VAL A 147 25.08 16.55 -5.34
CA VAL A 147 23.97 17.25 -5.99
C VAL A 147 22.91 17.60 -4.95
N VAL A 148 22.55 16.64 -4.10
CA VAL A 148 21.59 16.81 -3.00
C VAL A 148 22.06 17.92 -2.05
N ALA A 149 23.34 17.93 -1.69
CA ALA A 149 23.90 18.96 -0.83
C ALA A 149 23.73 20.37 -1.45
N GLY A 150 24.03 20.53 -2.74
CA GLY A 150 23.86 21.84 -3.39
C GLY A 150 22.40 22.25 -3.59
N LEU A 151 21.47 21.30 -3.80
CA LEU A 151 20.04 21.59 -3.83
C LEU A 151 19.51 22.03 -2.46
N MET A 152 19.99 21.42 -1.36
CA MET A 152 19.66 21.84 0.00
C MET A 152 20.21 23.24 0.33
N GLU A 153 21.45 23.55 -0.07
CA GLU A 153 22.02 24.90 0.10
C GLU A 153 21.24 25.95 -0.71
N ALA A 154 20.65 25.57 -1.85
CA ALA A 154 19.78 26.42 -2.65
C ALA A 154 18.34 26.57 -2.11
N GLY A 155 18.03 25.95 -0.97
CA GLY A 155 16.72 26.08 -0.31
C GLY A 155 15.63 25.17 -0.87
N ALA A 156 15.99 24.02 -1.45
CA ALA A 156 15.00 23.00 -1.83
C ALA A 156 14.08 22.65 -0.65
N ALA A 157 12.80 22.38 -0.95
CA ALA A 157 11.80 22.07 0.05
C ALA A 157 12.20 20.84 0.91
N PRO A 158 11.77 20.76 2.19
CA PRO A 158 12.02 19.61 3.04
C PRO A 158 11.48 18.31 2.42
N GLY A 159 12.19 17.21 2.67
CA GLY A 159 11.84 15.88 2.18
C GLY A 159 13.00 15.16 1.48
N PRO A 160 12.88 13.83 1.25
CA PRO A 160 13.94 13.07 0.61
C PRO A 160 14.03 13.47 -0.85
N LEU A 161 15.22 13.80 -1.35
CA LEU A 161 15.45 14.07 -2.78
C LEU A 161 16.07 12.82 -3.41
N VAL A 162 15.41 12.28 -4.43
CA VAL A 162 15.88 11.10 -5.15
C VAL A 162 16.14 11.42 -6.62
N PRO A 163 17.18 10.82 -7.22
CA PRO A 163 17.41 10.91 -8.66
C PRO A 163 16.22 10.36 -9.47
N PHE A 164 15.86 11.02 -10.58
CA PHE A 164 14.68 10.64 -11.39
C PHE A 164 14.93 10.56 -12.89
N ILE A 165 15.61 11.55 -13.48
CA ILE A 165 15.92 11.58 -14.92
C ILE A 165 17.40 11.88 -15.10
N TRP A 166 18.04 11.10 -15.97
CA TRP A 166 19.42 11.27 -16.41
C TRP A 166 19.42 11.49 -17.91
N SER A 167 20.36 12.30 -18.38
CA SER A 167 20.57 12.56 -19.81
C SER A 167 22.07 12.68 -20.07
N ASP A 168 22.48 12.20 -21.25
CA ASP A 168 23.88 12.22 -21.69
C ASP A 168 24.85 11.64 -20.64
N VAL A 169 24.64 10.37 -20.28
CA VAL A 169 25.49 9.65 -19.33
C VAL A 169 26.60 8.92 -20.07
N GLU A 170 27.84 9.18 -19.68
CA GLU A 170 29.04 8.59 -20.27
C GLU A 170 29.96 8.03 -19.21
N LEU A 171 30.45 6.81 -19.44
CA LEU A 171 31.52 6.19 -18.66
C LEU A 171 32.77 6.09 -19.54
N PHE A 172 33.81 6.83 -19.20
CA PHE A 172 35.06 6.87 -19.97
C PHE A 172 36.05 5.77 -19.55
N ARG A 173 36.00 5.36 -18.27
CA ARG A 173 36.85 4.32 -17.68
C ARG A 173 36.25 3.82 -16.37
N ALA A 174 36.72 2.66 -15.92
CA ALA A 174 36.41 2.19 -14.58
C ALA A 174 36.96 3.14 -13.51
N ALA A 175 36.19 3.34 -12.45
CA ALA A 175 36.61 4.11 -11.28
C ALA A 175 37.53 3.27 -10.37
N GLY A 176 38.43 3.96 -9.67
CA GLY A 176 39.16 3.39 -8.54
C GLY A 176 38.32 3.45 -7.26
N ARG A 177 39.02 3.62 -6.13
CA ARG A 177 38.37 3.80 -4.82
C ARG A 177 37.99 5.24 -4.51
N GLU A 178 38.56 6.20 -5.23
CA GLU A 178 38.37 7.63 -4.98
C GLU A 178 37.97 8.35 -6.25
N LEU A 179 37.08 9.33 -6.10
CA LEU A 179 36.68 10.25 -7.15
C LEU A 179 36.70 11.67 -6.64
N THR A 180 37.02 12.58 -7.55
CA THR A 180 36.66 13.98 -7.45
C THR A 180 35.37 14.22 -8.23
N VAL A 181 34.49 15.04 -7.66
CA VAL A 181 33.17 15.33 -8.19
C VAL A 181 33.06 16.82 -8.42
N ARG A 182 32.56 17.23 -9.58
CA ARG A 182 32.18 18.61 -9.87
C ARG A 182 30.74 18.67 -10.33
N VAL A 183 29.94 19.50 -9.67
CA VAL A 183 28.52 19.69 -9.96
C VAL A 183 28.25 21.15 -10.28
N SER A 184 27.59 21.39 -11.41
CA SER A 184 27.05 22.69 -11.79
C SER A 184 25.58 22.56 -12.15
N TYR A 185 24.79 23.60 -11.93
CA TYR A 185 23.34 23.57 -12.11
C TYR A 185 22.94 24.44 -13.30
N GLY A 186 21.95 23.96 -14.06
CA GLY A 186 21.28 24.76 -15.09
C GLY A 186 20.26 25.73 -14.50
N SER A 187 19.48 26.37 -15.35
CA SER A 187 18.33 27.16 -14.92
C SER A 187 17.17 26.24 -14.53
N ALA A 188 16.55 26.50 -13.38
CA ALA A 188 15.28 25.88 -12.99
C ALA A 188 14.14 26.43 -13.86
N GLY A 189 13.17 25.55 -14.18
CA GLY A 189 11.85 26.00 -14.65
C GLY A 189 10.99 26.46 -13.46
N ASP A 190 9.83 27.06 -13.72
CA ASP A 190 8.93 27.49 -12.65
C ASP A 190 8.43 26.26 -11.85
N GLY A 191 8.76 26.21 -10.56
CA GLY A 191 8.41 25.11 -9.65
C GLY A 191 9.26 23.83 -9.74
N ASP A 192 10.24 23.73 -10.64
CA ASP A 192 11.06 22.53 -10.87
C ASP A 192 12.47 22.66 -10.28
N LEU A 193 13.07 21.55 -9.82
CA LEU A 193 14.48 21.54 -9.42
C LEU A 193 15.39 21.67 -10.64
N ALA A 194 16.41 22.52 -10.55
CA ALA A 194 17.38 22.74 -11.62
C ALA A 194 18.13 21.44 -11.98
N PRO A 195 18.26 21.08 -13.27
CA PRO A 195 19.07 19.93 -13.67
C PRO A 195 20.54 20.17 -13.35
N ALA A 196 21.21 19.16 -12.83
CA ALA A 196 22.64 19.19 -12.51
C ALA A 196 23.47 18.53 -13.62
N THR A 197 24.59 19.15 -14.00
CA THR A 197 25.65 18.51 -14.77
C THR A 197 26.71 18.02 -13.80
N VAL A 198 27.05 16.73 -13.87
CA VAL A 198 28.00 16.07 -12.97
C VAL A 198 29.20 15.56 -13.75
N TRP A 199 30.39 15.90 -13.28
CA TRP A 199 31.64 15.33 -13.76
C TRP A 199 32.32 14.55 -12.65
N LEU A 200 32.75 13.33 -12.97
CA LEU A 200 33.51 12.44 -12.11
C LEU A 200 34.90 12.27 -12.70
N ALA A 201 35.93 12.45 -11.89
CA ALA A 201 37.32 12.23 -12.29
C ALA A 201 38.09 11.46 -11.20
N ASP A 202 39.23 10.92 -11.58
CA ASP A 202 40.17 10.37 -10.61
C ASP A 202 40.95 11.48 -9.89
N PRO A 203 41.73 11.19 -8.83
CA PRO A 203 42.49 12.22 -8.10
C PRO A 203 43.49 13.00 -8.97
N ALA A 204 43.94 12.42 -10.09
CA ALA A 204 44.80 13.08 -11.06
C ALA A 204 44.04 14.00 -12.04
N GLY A 205 42.71 14.07 -11.94
CA GLY A 205 41.83 14.88 -12.77
C GLY A 205 41.49 14.24 -14.12
N ARG A 206 41.77 12.95 -14.33
CA ARG A 206 41.39 12.25 -15.56
C ARG A 206 39.90 11.89 -15.50
N PRO A 207 39.10 12.24 -16.52
CA PRO A 207 37.67 11.96 -16.51
C PRO A 207 37.36 10.47 -16.38
N VAL A 208 36.44 10.15 -15.49
CA VAL A 208 35.90 8.81 -15.24
C VAL A 208 34.50 8.68 -15.83
N ALA A 209 33.61 9.63 -15.51
CA ALA A 209 32.25 9.65 -16.01
C ALA A 209 31.68 11.07 -16.10
N ARG A 210 30.63 11.23 -16.89
CA ARG A 210 29.86 12.47 -17.04
C ARG A 210 28.36 12.16 -17.02
N ILE A 211 27.60 13.05 -16.41
CA ILE A 211 26.13 13.12 -16.53
C ILE A 211 25.81 14.53 -17.03
N GLY A 212 25.32 14.65 -18.27
CA GLY A 212 25.00 15.95 -18.87
C GLY A 212 23.85 16.67 -18.18
N GLY A 213 22.81 15.91 -17.80
CA GLY A 213 21.68 16.39 -17.02
C GLY A 213 21.20 15.34 -16.03
N LEU A 214 21.06 15.73 -14.77
CA LEU A 214 20.52 14.93 -13.69
C LEU A 214 19.43 15.72 -12.98
N LYS A 215 18.20 15.23 -13.04
CA LYS A 215 17.07 15.77 -12.27
C LYS A 215 16.79 14.93 -11.04
N PHE A 216 16.52 15.64 -9.95
CA PHE A 216 16.00 15.08 -8.71
C PHE A 216 14.53 15.43 -8.57
N GLN A 217 13.81 14.61 -7.82
CA GLN A 217 12.43 14.89 -7.44
C GLN A 217 12.24 14.59 -5.94
N PRO A 218 11.21 15.17 -5.30
CA PRO A 218 10.78 14.74 -3.98
C PRO A 218 10.39 13.26 -4.00
N GLY A 219 11.01 12.47 -3.12
CA GLY A 219 10.65 11.08 -2.89
C GLY A 219 9.36 10.99 -2.08
N ARG A 220 8.49 10.03 -2.43
CA ARG A 220 7.33 9.68 -1.59
C ARG A 220 7.82 8.85 -0.41
N ARG A 221 7.52 9.27 0.82
CA ARG A 221 7.63 8.38 1.99
C ARG A 221 6.57 7.29 1.85
N ARG A 222 6.93 6.12 1.32
CA ARG A 222 6.05 4.95 1.43
C ARG A 222 5.99 4.52 2.90
N GLY A 223 4.78 4.19 3.36
CA GLY A 223 4.57 3.61 4.69
C GLY A 223 5.43 2.36 4.90
N HIS A 224 5.62 1.99 6.17
CA HIS A 224 6.46 0.88 6.58
C HIS A 224 6.13 -0.41 5.78
N PRO A 225 7.13 -1.22 5.36
CA PRO A 225 6.93 -2.43 4.55
C PRO A 225 5.98 -3.50 5.12
N PHE A 226 5.51 -3.36 6.37
CA PHE A 226 4.49 -4.24 6.95
C PHE A 226 3.06 -3.94 6.46
N ALA A 227 2.84 -2.84 5.74
CA ALA A 227 1.53 -2.51 5.17
C ALA A 227 1.08 -3.49 4.07
N GLU A 228 2.01 -4.23 3.45
CA GLU A 228 1.72 -5.23 2.40
C GLU A 228 0.92 -6.44 2.92
N HIS A 229 0.92 -6.69 4.23
CA HIS A 229 0.19 -7.81 4.84
C HIS A 229 -1.05 -7.36 5.64
N LEU A 230 -1.38 -6.07 5.63
CA LEU A 230 -2.58 -5.55 6.28
C LEU A 230 -3.75 -5.54 5.30
N TYR A 231 -4.83 -6.20 5.70
CA TYR A 231 -6.09 -6.22 4.98
C TYR A 231 -7.17 -5.56 5.83
N ARG A 232 -8.01 -4.77 5.17
CA ARG A 232 -9.28 -4.28 5.74
C ARG A 232 -10.45 -4.88 4.99
N VAL A 233 -11.56 -5.11 5.69
CA VAL A 233 -12.82 -5.44 5.05
C VAL A 233 -13.52 -4.12 4.69
N GLY A 234 -13.60 -3.83 3.39
CA GLY A 234 -14.39 -2.74 2.85
C GLY A 234 -15.77 -3.25 2.42
N PHE A 235 -16.82 -2.50 2.72
CA PHE A 235 -18.17 -2.81 2.27
C PHE A 235 -18.49 -2.00 1.02
N GLU A 236 -18.70 -2.69 -0.10
CA GLU A 236 -18.92 -2.06 -1.40
C GLU A 236 -20.41 -2.09 -1.75
N PRO A 237 -20.98 -0.98 -2.24
CA PRO A 237 -22.37 -0.95 -2.67
C PRO A 237 -22.53 -1.85 -3.91
N VAL A 238 -23.52 -2.73 -3.86
CA VAL A 238 -23.94 -3.55 -4.99
C VAL A 238 -25.39 -3.24 -5.32
N HIS A 239 -25.70 -3.30 -6.61
CA HIS A 239 -27.07 -3.21 -7.10
C HIS A 239 -27.53 -4.63 -7.45
N PRO A 240 -28.37 -5.27 -6.62
CA PRO A 240 -28.86 -6.61 -6.94
C PRO A 240 -29.58 -6.53 -8.29
N ARG A 241 -29.22 -7.40 -9.23
CA ARG A 241 -29.85 -7.41 -10.56
C ARG A 241 -31.37 -7.51 -10.42
N ALA A 242 -32.08 -6.84 -11.33
CA ALA A 242 -33.54 -6.88 -11.42
C ALA A 242 -34.02 -8.20 -12.03
N GLU A 243 -33.52 -9.33 -11.51
CA GLU A 243 -34.08 -10.63 -11.81
C GLU A 243 -35.31 -10.84 -10.93
N THR A 244 -36.32 -11.51 -11.48
CA THR A 244 -37.50 -11.89 -10.71
C THR A 244 -37.01 -12.79 -9.57
N PRO A 245 -37.30 -12.49 -8.29
CA PRO A 245 -36.89 -13.34 -7.17
C PRO A 245 -37.34 -14.78 -7.44
N ASP A 246 -36.47 -15.77 -7.26
CA ASP A 246 -36.90 -17.19 -7.29
C ASP A 246 -37.99 -17.36 -6.23
N PRO A 247 -39.23 -17.73 -6.58
CA PRO A 247 -40.33 -17.93 -5.63
C PRO A 247 -40.15 -19.23 -4.82
N ALA A 248 -38.91 -19.61 -4.54
CA ALA A 248 -38.52 -20.81 -3.83
C ALA A 248 -39.19 -20.88 -2.44
N PRO A 249 -39.69 -22.06 -2.03
CA PRO A 249 -40.29 -22.26 -0.72
C PRO A 249 -39.33 -21.83 0.39
N THR A 250 -39.74 -20.77 1.09
CA THR A 250 -38.96 -20.10 2.12
C THR A 250 -39.69 -20.26 3.46
N LEU A 251 -38.96 -20.64 4.51
CA LEU A 251 -39.47 -20.77 5.87
C LEU A 251 -38.63 -19.90 6.81
N VAL A 252 -39.29 -19.05 7.58
CA VAL A 252 -38.64 -18.18 8.57
C VAL A 252 -38.71 -18.83 9.96
N VAL A 253 -37.61 -18.77 10.70
CA VAL A 253 -37.49 -19.28 12.06
C VAL A 253 -37.16 -18.11 12.97
N GLY A 254 -37.92 -17.93 14.05
CA GLY A 254 -37.64 -16.92 15.08
C GLY A 254 -38.38 -15.59 14.95
N ASP A 255 -38.91 -15.23 13.76
CA ASP A 255 -39.57 -13.94 13.54
C ASP A 255 -40.79 -14.05 12.61
N ALA A 256 -41.99 -14.07 13.20
CA ALA A 256 -43.24 -14.11 12.45
C ALA A 256 -43.52 -12.83 11.65
N SER A 257 -43.00 -11.68 12.09
CA SER A 257 -43.18 -10.40 11.38
C SER A 257 -42.33 -10.35 10.11
N LEU A 258 -41.12 -10.90 10.16
CA LEU A 258 -40.27 -11.10 9.00
C LEU A 258 -40.92 -12.08 8.00
N GLY A 259 -41.47 -13.19 8.49
CA GLY A 259 -42.24 -14.13 7.67
C GLY A 259 -43.41 -13.45 6.95
N ALA A 260 -44.24 -12.72 7.69
CA ALA A 260 -45.37 -11.99 7.12
C ALA A 260 -44.94 -10.95 6.05
N GLY A 261 -43.86 -10.21 6.29
CA GLY A 261 -43.37 -9.22 5.33
C GLY A 261 -42.75 -9.81 4.07
N LEU A 262 -42.20 -11.03 4.14
CA LEU A 262 -41.70 -11.78 2.99
C LEU A 262 -42.78 -12.64 2.31
N GLY A 263 -43.99 -12.73 2.87
CA GLY A 263 -45.02 -13.65 2.41
C GLY A 263 -44.63 -15.12 2.57
N ALA A 264 -43.82 -15.43 3.59
CA ALA A 264 -43.30 -16.76 3.90
C ALA A 264 -43.93 -17.33 5.19
N ASP A 265 -44.03 -18.65 5.26
CA ASP A 265 -44.39 -19.33 6.51
C ASP A 265 -43.34 -19.04 7.59
N ALA A 266 -43.77 -19.02 8.86
CA ALA A 266 -42.88 -18.83 9.99
C ALA A 266 -43.12 -19.87 11.09
N VAL A 267 -42.04 -20.29 11.77
CA VAL A 267 -42.06 -21.08 13.01
C VAL A 267 -41.31 -20.33 14.11
N PRO A 268 -41.70 -20.49 15.39
CA PRO A 268 -41.15 -19.66 16.47
C PRO A 268 -39.69 -19.97 16.81
N ASP A 269 -39.23 -21.20 16.64
CA ASP A 269 -37.90 -21.64 17.08
C ASP A 269 -37.43 -22.90 16.35
N LEU A 270 -36.22 -23.36 16.71
CA LEU A 270 -35.59 -24.55 16.14
C LEU A 270 -36.38 -25.84 16.45
N ASP A 271 -36.99 -25.96 17.62
CA ASP A 271 -37.74 -27.16 18.01
C ASP A 271 -39.04 -27.30 17.20
N ALA A 272 -39.71 -26.17 16.95
CA ALA A 272 -40.85 -26.11 16.05
C ALA A 272 -40.46 -26.38 14.59
N LEU A 273 -39.26 -25.96 14.15
CA LEU A 273 -38.71 -26.34 12.84
C LEU A 273 -38.53 -27.86 12.76
N VAL A 274 -37.88 -28.47 13.75
CA VAL A 274 -37.65 -29.93 13.78
C VAL A 274 -38.98 -30.67 13.72
N THR A 275 -39.93 -30.30 14.57
CA THR A 275 -41.30 -30.88 14.60
C THR A 275 -41.99 -30.74 13.25
N ARG A 276 -41.85 -29.59 12.57
CA ARG A 276 -42.45 -29.37 11.24
C ARG A 276 -41.84 -30.27 10.16
N LEU A 277 -40.55 -30.59 10.27
CA LEU A 277 -39.86 -31.44 9.30
C LEU A 277 -40.16 -32.93 9.53
N GLU A 278 -40.53 -33.35 10.74
CA GLU A 278 -40.89 -34.74 11.06
C GLU A 278 -41.94 -35.31 10.11
N GLY A 279 -41.64 -36.49 9.53
CA GLY A 279 -42.54 -37.18 8.59
C GLY A 279 -42.65 -36.54 7.21
N ARG A 280 -42.00 -35.41 6.93
CA ARG A 280 -41.96 -34.77 5.61
C ARG A 280 -40.79 -35.27 4.77
N THR A 281 -41.03 -35.43 3.47
CA THR A 281 -40.00 -35.76 2.47
C THR A 281 -39.53 -34.53 1.68
N ASP A 282 -40.24 -33.41 1.76
CA ASP A 282 -39.89 -32.15 1.14
C ASP A 282 -39.30 -31.17 2.17
N ALA A 283 -38.06 -30.73 1.92
CA ALA A 283 -37.44 -29.66 2.69
C ALA A 283 -37.70 -28.30 2.04
N PRO A 284 -37.81 -27.21 2.83
CA PRO A 284 -37.82 -25.87 2.27
C PRO A 284 -36.52 -25.64 1.50
N ARG A 285 -36.61 -24.89 0.39
CA ARG A 285 -35.42 -24.51 -0.37
C ARG A 285 -34.54 -23.55 0.43
N ARG A 286 -35.15 -22.71 1.27
CA ARG A 286 -34.46 -21.73 2.11
C ARG A 286 -35.02 -21.67 3.52
N LEU A 287 -34.13 -21.64 4.50
CA LEU A 287 -34.41 -21.32 5.89
C LEU A 287 -33.79 -19.97 6.25
N LEU A 288 -34.61 -19.04 6.75
CA LEU A 288 -34.11 -17.79 7.33
C LEU A 288 -34.19 -17.88 8.85
N PHE A 289 -33.04 -17.82 9.52
CA PHE A 289 -32.95 -17.74 10.97
C PHE A 289 -32.86 -16.27 11.37
N ALA A 290 -33.99 -15.73 11.83
CA ALA A 290 -34.04 -14.39 12.39
C ALA A 290 -33.69 -14.46 13.87
N LEU A 291 -32.61 -13.76 14.25
CA LEU A 291 -32.21 -13.68 15.64
C LEU A 291 -33.12 -12.71 16.38
N PRO A 292 -33.50 -13.00 17.64
CA PRO A 292 -34.26 -12.08 18.46
C PRO A 292 -33.54 -10.73 18.57
N ASP A 293 -34.25 -9.63 18.36
CA ASP A 293 -33.66 -8.30 18.51
C ASP A 293 -33.48 -7.95 20.00
N SER A 294 -32.48 -8.55 20.62
CA SER A 294 -32.01 -8.22 21.95
C SER A 294 -30.80 -7.31 21.81
N ALA A 295 -31.05 -6.03 21.51
CA ALA A 295 -30.01 -5.00 21.50
C ALA A 295 -29.45 -4.81 22.92
N SER A 296 -28.52 -5.68 23.32
CA SER A 296 -27.86 -5.63 24.61
C SER A 296 -26.37 -5.32 24.43
N ALA A 297 -25.83 -4.52 25.34
CA ALA A 297 -24.42 -4.15 25.38
C ALA A 297 -23.58 -5.11 26.25
N GLN A 298 -24.07 -6.33 26.53
CA GLN A 298 -23.43 -7.26 27.47
C GLN A 298 -22.77 -8.42 26.74
N GLY A 299 -21.52 -8.73 27.09
CA GLY A 299 -20.74 -9.81 26.45
C GLY A 299 -21.35 -11.22 26.59
N GLN A 300 -22.12 -11.47 27.66
CA GLN A 300 -22.79 -12.76 27.89
C GLN A 300 -23.84 -13.08 26.80
N ASP A 301 -24.42 -12.06 26.17
CA ASP A 301 -25.41 -12.26 25.11
C ASP A 301 -24.77 -12.61 23.75
N ALA A 302 -23.53 -12.16 23.53
CA ALA A 302 -22.71 -12.59 22.39
C ALA A 302 -22.32 -14.07 22.49
N GLU A 303 -21.92 -14.53 23.67
CA GLU A 303 -21.64 -15.94 23.93
C GLU A 303 -22.90 -16.80 23.73
N ARG A 304 -24.03 -16.39 24.30
CA ARG A 304 -25.31 -17.10 24.15
C ARG A 304 -25.74 -17.21 22.69
N SER A 305 -25.66 -16.11 21.93
CA SER A 305 -26.05 -16.08 20.51
C SER A 305 -25.14 -16.96 19.64
N ALA A 306 -23.83 -16.98 19.92
CA ALA A 306 -22.90 -17.88 19.25
C ALA A 306 -23.21 -19.35 19.56
N ALA A 307 -23.51 -19.69 20.82
CA ALA A 307 -23.87 -21.05 21.23
C ALA A 307 -25.21 -21.51 20.64
N GLU A 308 -26.21 -20.63 20.56
CA GLU A 308 -27.49 -20.90 19.91
C GLU A 308 -27.32 -21.09 18.39
N THR A 309 -26.51 -20.26 17.75
CA THR A 309 -26.15 -20.39 16.34
C THR A 309 -25.44 -21.72 16.07
N LEU A 310 -24.48 -22.10 16.93
CA LEU A 310 -23.80 -23.39 16.82
C LEU A 310 -24.77 -24.56 16.93
N ARG A 311 -25.73 -24.52 17.87
CA ARG A 311 -26.77 -25.55 18.01
C ARG A 311 -27.62 -25.66 16.75
N THR A 312 -28.07 -24.52 16.21
CA THR A 312 -28.85 -24.47 14.97
C THR A 312 -28.06 -25.03 13.78
N LEU A 313 -26.79 -24.67 13.66
CA LEU A 313 -25.88 -25.22 12.64
C LEU A 313 -25.76 -26.73 12.80
N GLN A 314 -25.45 -27.24 14.00
CA GLN A 314 -25.30 -28.68 14.24
C GLN A 314 -26.56 -29.48 13.88
N VAL A 315 -27.75 -28.98 14.24
CA VAL A 315 -29.03 -29.61 13.90
C VAL A 315 -29.26 -29.58 12.39
N CYS A 316 -29.14 -28.42 11.74
CA CYS A 316 -29.44 -28.28 10.31
C CYS A 316 -28.40 -28.95 9.41
N LEU A 317 -27.14 -28.97 9.84
CA LEU A 317 -26.07 -29.60 9.09
C LEU A 317 -26.10 -31.12 9.21
N GLY A 318 -26.51 -31.65 10.37
CA GLY A 318 -26.67 -33.08 10.63
C GLY A 318 -27.93 -33.71 10.04
N ASP A 319 -28.90 -32.91 9.62
CA ASP A 319 -30.14 -33.40 9.01
C ASP A 319 -29.99 -33.63 7.50
N ALA A 320 -30.06 -34.89 7.07
CA ALA A 320 -29.95 -35.27 5.66
C ALA A 320 -31.04 -34.63 4.77
N ARG A 321 -32.20 -34.26 5.32
CA ARG A 321 -33.29 -33.60 4.58
C ARG A 321 -32.90 -32.18 4.15
N LEU A 322 -32.03 -31.52 4.92
CA LEU A 322 -31.63 -30.12 4.73
C LEU A 322 -30.34 -29.95 3.94
N GLN A 323 -29.82 -31.01 3.32
CA GLN A 323 -28.55 -30.97 2.57
C GLN A 323 -28.59 -29.98 1.40
N GLY A 324 -29.72 -29.90 0.68
CA GLY A 324 -29.93 -28.94 -0.41
C GLY A 324 -30.57 -27.61 0.01
N THR A 325 -30.80 -27.40 1.31
CA THR A 325 -31.44 -26.19 1.83
C THR A 325 -30.41 -25.08 2.05
N GLU A 326 -30.70 -23.90 1.53
CA GLU A 326 -29.95 -22.68 1.81
C GLU A 326 -30.26 -22.18 3.23
N LEU A 327 -29.24 -21.97 4.05
CA LEU A 327 -29.38 -21.47 5.42
C LEU A 327 -28.91 -20.02 5.49
N VAL A 328 -29.82 -19.11 5.84
CA VAL A 328 -29.56 -17.67 5.87
C VAL A 328 -29.78 -17.15 7.28
N TRP A 329 -28.76 -16.53 7.88
CA TRP A 329 -28.89 -15.82 9.15
C TRP A 329 -29.22 -14.36 8.91
N ILE A 330 -30.32 -13.91 9.49
CA ILE A 330 -30.74 -12.51 9.49
C ILE A 330 -30.28 -11.87 10.79
N THR A 331 -29.29 -10.99 10.68
CA THR A 331 -28.77 -10.18 11.79
C THR A 331 -29.28 -8.74 11.67
N ARG A 332 -29.05 -7.93 12.71
CA ARG A 332 -29.40 -6.51 12.79
C ARG A 332 -28.25 -5.77 13.43
N ASP A 333 -27.80 -4.67 12.82
CA ASP A 333 -26.71 -3.79 13.31
C ASP A 333 -25.49 -4.57 13.88
N ALA A 334 -25.15 -5.70 13.26
CA ALA A 334 -24.11 -6.61 13.72
C ALA A 334 -22.70 -6.23 13.21
N VAL A 335 -22.65 -5.52 12.09
CA VAL A 335 -21.42 -5.09 11.43
C VAL A 335 -21.53 -3.63 10.99
N ALA A 336 -20.40 -2.91 10.95
CA ALA A 336 -20.36 -1.55 10.41
C ALA A 336 -20.00 -1.61 8.92
N SER A 337 -20.85 -1.05 8.07
CA SER A 337 -20.68 -1.01 6.60
C SER A 337 -20.00 0.27 6.08
N GLY A 338 -19.67 1.22 6.95
CA GLY A 338 -18.99 2.46 6.58
C GLY A 338 -18.66 3.33 7.78
N PRO A 339 -18.03 4.50 7.57
CA PRO A 339 -17.56 5.36 8.65
C PRO A 339 -18.66 5.82 9.60
N ASP A 340 -19.85 6.11 9.07
CA ASP A 340 -21.03 6.58 9.81
C ASP A 340 -21.92 5.45 10.35
N ASP A 341 -21.61 4.20 10.03
CA ASP A 341 -22.31 3.01 10.52
C ASP A 341 -21.64 2.48 11.80
N ARG A 342 -22.42 1.92 12.71
CA ARG A 342 -21.90 1.42 14.00
C ARG A 342 -22.48 0.05 14.31
N VAL A 343 -21.65 -0.81 14.87
CA VAL A 343 -22.11 -2.04 15.51
C VAL A 343 -22.90 -1.67 16.76
N ARG A 344 -24.19 -2.02 16.78
CA ARG A 344 -25.08 -1.78 17.92
C ARG A 344 -25.51 -3.08 18.60
N ASN A 345 -25.50 -4.19 17.86
CA ASN A 345 -25.92 -5.49 18.35
C ASN A 345 -24.71 -6.46 18.37
N TRP A 346 -24.00 -6.47 19.50
CA TRP A 346 -22.84 -7.33 19.72
C TRP A 346 -23.21 -8.81 19.78
N ALA A 347 -24.43 -9.12 20.21
CA ALA A 347 -24.97 -10.47 20.22
C ALA A 347 -25.02 -11.06 18.80
N HIS A 348 -25.51 -10.28 17.85
CA HIS A 348 -25.54 -10.65 16.44
C HIS A 348 -24.15 -10.60 15.77
N ALA A 349 -23.24 -9.75 16.24
CA ALA A 349 -21.87 -9.69 15.72
C ALA A 349 -21.12 -11.02 15.90
N ALA A 350 -21.34 -11.73 17.01
CA ALA A 350 -20.73 -13.04 17.26
C ALA A 350 -21.20 -14.12 16.27
N VAL A 351 -22.43 -14.01 15.76
CA VAL A 351 -23.00 -14.92 14.77
C VAL A 351 -22.24 -14.87 13.44
N TRP A 352 -21.75 -13.69 13.04
CA TRP A 352 -20.96 -13.53 11.82
C TRP A 352 -19.69 -14.38 11.85
N GLY A 353 -18.96 -14.37 12.96
CA GLY A 353 -17.78 -15.23 13.15
C GLY A 353 -18.13 -16.71 13.09
N MET A 354 -19.19 -17.12 13.80
CA MET A 354 -19.63 -18.52 13.85
C MET A 354 -20.04 -19.07 12.47
N VAL A 355 -20.86 -18.34 11.72
CA VAL A 355 -21.31 -18.78 10.39
C VAL A 355 -20.17 -18.76 9.37
N ARG A 356 -19.23 -17.82 9.47
CA ARG A 356 -17.99 -17.83 8.65
C ARG A 356 -17.15 -19.09 8.88
N THR A 357 -17.00 -19.50 10.13
CA THR A 357 -16.30 -20.75 10.48
C THR A 357 -17.03 -21.95 9.88
N ALA A 358 -18.34 -22.08 10.11
CA ALA A 358 -19.13 -23.19 9.57
C ALA A 358 -19.10 -23.26 8.03
N ARG A 359 -19.12 -22.12 7.34
CA ARG A 359 -19.00 -22.05 5.88
C ARG A 359 -17.63 -22.49 5.37
N THR A 360 -16.58 -22.27 6.16
CA THR A 360 -15.23 -22.74 5.85
C THR A 360 -15.11 -24.26 6.04
N GLU A 361 -15.78 -24.80 7.06
CA GLU A 361 -15.77 -26.24 7.37
C GLU A 361 -16.68 -27.07 6.45
N GLN A 362 -17.76 -26.48 5.91
CA GLN A 362 -18.76 -27.15 5.06
C GLN A 362 -18.99 -26.38 3.74
N PRO A 363 -17.99 -26.30 2.84
CA PRO A 363 -18.05 -25.48 1.63
C PRO A 363 -19.13 -25.91 0.63
N GLU A 364 -19.62 -27.16 0.72
CA GLU A 364 -20.72 -27.69 -0.08
C GLU A 364 -22.10 -27.19 0.38
N ARG A 365 -22.19 -26.56 1.56
CA ARG A 365 -23.43 -26.02 2.12
C ARG A 365 -23.54 -24.53 1.83
N VAL A 366 -24.74 -24.10 1.43
CA VAL A 366 -25.01 -22.69 1.15
C VAL A 366 -25.41 -21.97 2.44
N LEU A 367 -24.41 -21.39 3.11
CA LEU A 367 -24.60 -20.60 4.34
C LEU A 367 -24.41 -19.10 4.05
N ARG A 368 -25.38 -18.27 4.43
CA ARG A 368 -25.36 -16.82 4.16
C ARG A 368 -25.67 -15.98 5.38
N LEU A 369 -25.12 -14.76 5.40
CA LEU A 369 -25.39 -13.73 6.39
C LEU A 369 -26.01 -12.50 5.71
N VAL A 370 -27.11 -12.01 6.26
CA VAL A 370 -27.74 -10.76 5.84
C VAL A 370 -27.95 -9.89 7.06
N ASP A 371 -27.21 -8.78 7.16
CA ASP A 371 -27.36 -7.82 8.25
C ASP A 371 -28.28 -6.68 7.86
N LEU A 372 -29.33 -6.45 8.66
CA LEU A 372 -30.29 -5.38 8.47
C LEU A 372 -29.92 -4.16 9.32
N GLY A 373 -30.24 -2.96 8.83
CA GLY A 373 -30.17 -1.75 9.64
C GLY A 373 -31.29 -1.67 10.69
N PRO A 374 -31.36 -0.56 11.43
CA PRO A 374 -32.42 -0.34 12.41
C PRO A 374 -33.79 -0.17 11.75
N GLY A 375 -34.84 -0.64 12.42
CA GLY A 375 -36.23 -0.49 11.98
C GLY A 375 -36.73 -1.57 11.03
N THR A 376 -37.82 -1.27 10.32
CA THR A 376 -38.48 -2.20 9.39
C THR A 376 -37.66 -2.31 8.10
N PRO A 377 -37.28 -3.53 7.66
CA PRO A 377 -36.54 -3.71 6.42
C PRO A 377 -37.39 -3.41 5.18
N ASP A 378 -36.74 -3.06 4.08
CA ASP A 378 -37.33 -3.10 2.75
C ASP A 378 -37.54 -4.57 2.33
N PHE A 379 -38.75 -5.10 2.55
CA PHE A 379 -39.08 -6.49 2.25
C PHE A 379 -38.89 -6.87 0.77
N PRO A 380 -39.31 -6.06 -0.23
CA PRO A 380 -38.98 -6.31 -1.62
C PRO A 380 -37.48 -6.44 -1.89
N LEU A 381 -36.64 -5.59 -1.28
CA LEU A 381 -35.19 -5.69 -1.41
C LEU A 381 -34.64 -6.94 -0.73
N LEU A 382 -35.10 -7.25 0.49
CA LEU A 382 -34.68 -8.43 1.23
C LEU A 382 -35.07 -9.73 0.50
N ALA A 383 -36.25 -9.79 -0.09
CA ALA A 383 -36.70 -10.91 -0.92
C ALA A 383 -35.80 -11.09 -2.15
N ARG A 384 -35.39 -10.00 -2.81
CA ARG A 384 -34.44 -10.05 -3.93
C ARG A 384 -33.05 -10.52 -3.52
N VAL A 385 -32.51 -9.98 -2.43
CA VAL A 385 -31.17 -10.32 -1.92
C VAL A 385 -31.09 -11.78 -1.51
N THR A 386 -32.11 -12.26 -0.78
CA THR A 386 -32.19 -13.67 -0.42
C THR A 386 -32.43 -14.52 -1.66
N GLY A 387 -33.32 -14.12 -2.56
CA GLY A 387 -33.71 -14.86 -3.79
C GLY A 387 -32.62 -15.10 -4.84
N THR A 388 -31.69 -14.18 -5.04
CA THR A 388 -30.73 -14.21 -6.18
C THR A 388 -29.43 -14.99 -5.93
N GLY A 389 -29.21 -15.47 -4.70
CA GLY A 389 -28.20 -16.52 -4.40
C GLY A 389 -26.71 -16.18 -4.63
N GLY A 390 -26.33 -14.92 -4.82
CA GLY A 390 -24.97 -14.58 -5.29
C GLY A 390 -23.92 -14.29 -4.21
N GLU A 391 -24.29 -13.67 -3.10
CA GLU A 391 -23.34 -13.17 -2.11
C GLU A 391 -23.50 -13.91 -0.77
N PRO A 392 -22.40 -14.46 -0.21
CA PRO A 392 -22.45 -15.18 1.05
C PRO A 392 -22.66 -14.26 2.26
N GLU A 393 -22.39 -12.97 2.10
CA GLU A 393 -22.54 -11.95 3.14
C GLU A 393 -23.00 -10.65 2.52
N CYS A 394 -23.99 -9.99 3.13
CA CYS A 394 -24.38 -8.64 2.72
C CYS A 394 -25.01 -7.86 3.87
N VAL A 395 -25.01 -6.54 3.72
CA VAL A 395 -25.53 -5.57 4.68
C VAL A 395 -26.54 -4.67 3.98
N LEU A 396 -27.76 -4.58 4.51
CA LEU A 396 -28.83 -3.73 3.99
C LEU A 396 -28.96 -2.51 4.90
N ARG A 397 -28.69 -1.33 4.33
CA ARG A 397 -28.88 -0.03 4.99
C ARG A 397 -29.79 0.82 4.09
N GLY A 398 -31.04 1.01 4.51
CA GLY A 398 -32.05 1.65 3.67
C GLY A 398 -32.27 0.85 2.37
N ALA A 399 -32.15 1.53 1.22
CA ALA A 399 -32.33 0.93 -0.11
C ALA A 399 -31.02 0.38 -0.72
N THR A 400 -29.90 0.43 0.01
CA THR A 400 -28.58 0.03 -0.50
C THR A 400 -28.12 -1.28 0.12
N VAL A 401 -27.63 -2.17 -0.73
CA VAL A 401 -26.98 -3.43 -0.33
C VAL A 401 -25.48 -3.21 -0.41
N HIS A 402 -24.75 -3.56 0.64
CA HIS A 402 -23.30 -3.56 0.67
C HIS A 402 -22.76 -4.95 0.90
N VAL A 403 -21.61 -5.26 0.31
CA VAL A 403 -21.00 -6.59 0.39
C VAL A 403 -19.56 -6.46 0.88
N PRO A 404 -19.12 -7.29 1.85
CA PRO A 404 -17.77 -7.23 2.35
C PRO A 404 -16.76 -7.77 1.32
N ARG A 405 -15.68 -7.02 1.12
CA ARG A 405 -14.52 -7.39 0.31
C ARG A 405 -13.25 -7.14 1.11
N ALA A 406 -12.34 -8.10 1.13
CA ALA A 406 -11.02 -7.89 1.70
C ALA A 406 -10.18 -7.06 0.71
N ARG A 407 -9.57 -5.98 1.18
CA ARG A 407 -8.69 -5.12 0.39
C ARG A 407 -7.37 -4.87 1.14
N PRO A 408 -6.22 -4.84 0.44
CA PRO A 408 -4.97 -4.38 1.03
C PRO A 408 -5.11 -2.93 1.55
N THR A 409 -4.53 -2.64 2.71
CA THR A 409 -4.58 -1.30 3.32
C THR A 409 -3.70 -0.28 2.58
N VAL A 410 -2.89 -0.71 1.59
CA VAL A 410 -2.00 0.15 0.79
C VAL A 410 -2.75 0.96 -0.28
N GLU A 411 -4.06 0.75 -0.48
CA GLU A 411 -4.89 1.70 -1.23
C GLU A 411 -5.03 3.01 -0.43
N GLU A 412 -4.27 4.00 -0.88
CA GLU A 412 -3.77 5.21 -0.22
C GLU A 412 -4.83 6.31 0.06
N THR A 413 -6.05 5.98 0.48
CA THR A 413 -7.12 6.99 0.65
C THR A 413 -7.42 7.44 2.08
N ASP A 414 -7.00 6.70 3.11
CA ASP A 414 -7.35 7.01 4.52
C ASP A 414 -6.14 6.92 5.48
N ALA A 415 -4.91 7.07 4.98
CA ALA A 415 -3.74 7.10 5.83
C ALA A 415 -3.73 8.41 6.64
N LEU A 416 -3.63 8.27 7.96
CA LEU A 416 -3.57 9.40 8.86
C LEU A 416 -2.30 10.24 8.61
N VAL A 417 -2.47 11.47 8.14
CA VAL A 417 -1.36 12.40 7.93
C VAL A 417 -1.03 13.09 9.25
N LEU A 418 0.17 12.81 9.78
CA LEU A 418 0.67 13.52 10.97
C LEU A 418 1.11 14.94 10.58
N PRO A 419 0.97 15.94 11.46
CA PRO A 419 1.46 17.30 11.22
C PRO A 419 2.98 17.33 11.06
N ASP A 420 3.47 18.22 10.18
CA ASP A 420 4.89 18.33 9.83
C ASP A 420 5.78 18.86 10.98
N GLY A 421 5.20 19.29 12.11
CA GLY A 421 5.94 19.75 13.30
C GLY A 421 5.09 19.98 14.54
N GLY A 422 5.75 20.04 15.71
CA GLY A 422 5.12 20.19 17.03
C GLY A 422 4.79 18.86 17.73
N GLY A 423 4.50 18.91 19.03
CA GLY A 423 3.93 17.78 19.75
C GLY A 423 2.49 17.55 19.29
N TRP A 424 2.14 16.31 18.98
CA TRP A 424 0.79 15.89 18.60
C TRP A 424 0.31 14.80 19.55
N HIS A 425 -1.01 14.69 19.72
CA HIS A 425 -1.62 13.61 20.47
C HIS A 425 -2.87 13.09 19.78
N LEU A 426 -3.20 11.83 20.03
CA LEU A 426 -4.40 11.19 19.53
C LEU A 426 -5.54 11.52 20.49
N HIS A 427 -6.65 12.09 20.00
CA HIS A 427 -7.79 12.43 20.85
C HIS A 427 -9.04 11.63 20.45
N ARG A 428 -9.66 10.96 21.41
CA ARG A 428 -10.94 10.27 21.19
C ARG A 428 -12.07 11.30 21.29
N ARG A 429 -12.88 11.47 20.26
CA ARG A 429 -14.05 12.36 20.29
C ARG A 429 -15.10 11.84 21.29
N GLU A 430 -15.94 12.75 21.77
CA GLU A 430 -17.07 12.45 22.67
C GLU A 430 -18.07 11.46 22.05
N ASP A 431 -18.14 11.37 20.72
CA ASP A 431 -18.96 10.40 20.01
C ASP A 431 -18.34 8.99 19.98
N GLY A 432 -17.16 8.78 20.56
CA GLY A 432 -16.46 7.50 20.60
C GLY A 432 -15.63 7.18 19.36
N ARG A 433 -15.52 8.09 18.38
CA ARG A 433 -14.58 7.98 17.26
C ARG A 433 -13.16 8.32 17.71
N VAL A 434 -12.19 7.69 17.07
CA VAL A 434 -10.79 8.11 17.13
C VAL A 434 -10.55 8.97 15.91
N ASP A 435 -10.59 10.29 16.09
CA ASP A 435 -10.11 11.24 15.08
C ASP A 435 -8.73 11.73 15.52
N VAL A 436 -7.79 11.93 14.60
CA VAL A 436 -6.57 12.67 14.94
C VAL A 436 -6.82 14.13 14.67
N ILE A 437 -6.91 14.88 15.76
CA ILE A 437 -6.84 16.34 15.71
C ILE A 437 -5.37 16.68 15.90
N ALA A 438 -4.77 17.19 14.83
CA ALA A 438 -3.51 17.90 14.86
C ALA A 438 -3.67 19.20 15.66
N ALA A 439 -3.55 19.14 16.99
CA ALA A 439 -3.45 20.34 17.81
C ALA A 439 -1.97 20.57 18.14
N PRO A 440 -1.39 21.75 17.85
CA PRO A 440 -0.05 22.08 18.32
C PRO A 440 -0.06 22.08 19.86
N HIS A 441 0.90 21.38 20.47
CA HIS A 441 1.12 21.49 21.90
C HIS A 441 1.50 22.93 22.25
N ASP A 442 0.61 23.68 22.90
CA ASP A 442 0.98 24.93 23.56
C ASP A 442 1.92 24.58 24.73
N GLU A 443 3.13 25.15 24.74
CA GLU A 443 4.05 25.06 25.88
C GLU A 443 3.37 25.70 27.11
N GLY A 444 2.73 24.87 27.95
CA GLY A 444 2.05 25.32 29.17
C GLY A 444 0.69 24.69 29.45
N ALA A 445 0.12 23.90 28.53
CA ALA A 445 -1.09 23.13 28.84
C ALA A 445 -0.73 21.93 29.75
N PRO A 446 -1.52 21.64 30.81
CA PRO A 446 -1.33 20.42 31.59
C PRO A 446 -1.50 19.19 30.70
N GLU A 447 -0.66 18.18 30.90
CA GLU A 447 -0.85 16.87 30.25
C GLU A 447 -2.24 16.31 30.57
N PRO A 448 -2.89 15.63 29.60
CA PRO A 448 -4.20 15.02 29.80
C PRO A 448 -4.21 13.91 30.87
#